data_AF-A0A259NDP6-F1
#
_entry.id   AF-A0A259NDP6-F1
#
_cell.length_a   1.000
_cell.length_b   1.000
_cell.length_c   1.000
_cell.angle_alpha   90.00
_cell.angle_beta   90.00
_cell.angle_gamma   90.00
#
_symmetry.space_group_name_H-M   'P 1'
#
loop_
_entity.id
_entity.type
_entity.pdbx_description
1 polymer ?
#
loop_
_entity_poly.entity_id
_entity_poly.type
_entity_poly.pdbx_seq_one_letter_code
_entity_poly.pdbx_strand_id
1 'polypeptide(L)' 'MRSQHFGYGVFVFLMIGVAVFCGIIYATIREQAAEGKMRTGEKVMFGAIIMGVVVAIIFGAAQMLNGFLF' A
#
# COMPACT_ATOMS: atom_id res chain seq x y z
N MET A 1 -1.89 -19.31 -22.67
CA MET A 1 -0.95 -19.61 -21.55
C MET A 1 0.24 -18.64 -21.44
N ARG A 2 0.37 -17.59 -22.29
CA ARG A 2 1.39 -16.51 -22.18
C ARG A 2 0.90 -15.25 -21.43
N SER A 3 -0.27 -15.33 -20.78
CA SER A 3 -0.93 -14.19 -20.12
C SER A 3 -0.66 -14.13 -18.61
N GLN A 4 -0.46 -15.27 -17.92
CA GLN A 4 -0.19 -15.29 -16.48
C GLN A 4 1.17 -14.66 -16.10
N HIS A 5 2.18 -14.74 -16.98
CA HIS A 5 3.50 -14.15 -16.72
C HIS A 5 3.50 -12.61 -16.76
N PHE A 6 2.58 -11.99 -17.53
CA PHE A 6 2.45 -10.53 -17.59
C PHE A 6 1.81 -9.98 -16.30
N GLY A 7 0.81 -10.67 -15.74
CA GLY A 7 0.18 -10.30 -14.48
C GLY A 7 1.14 -10.33 -13.28
N TYR A 8 2.06 -11.30 -13.25
CA TYR A 8 3.04 -11.41 -12.16
C TYR A 8 4.01 -10.21 -12.10
N GLY A 9 4.51 -9.77 -13.26
CA GLY A 9 5.43 -8.63 -13.34
C GLY A 9 4.78 -7.32 -12.88
N VAL A 10 3.53 -7.07 -13.30
CA VAL A 10 2.76 -5.89 -12.88
C VAL A 10 2.44 -5.94 -11.39
N PHE A 11 2.10 -7.12 -10.85
CA PHE A 11 1.84 -7.30 -9.42
C PHE A 11 3.08 -7.00 -8.57
N VAL A 12 4.25 -7.52 -8.95
CA VAL A 12 5.51 -7.23 -8.26
C VAL A 12 5.84 -5.74 -8.33
N PHE A 13 5.67 -5.11 -9.50
CA PHE A 13 5.87 -3.67 -9.65
C PHE A 13 4.95 -2.86 -8.73
N LEU A 14 3.67 -3.24 -8.65
CA LEU A 14 2.69 -2.59 -7.79
C LEU A 14 3.02 -2.78 -6.30
N MET A 15 3.47 -3.97 -5.91
CA MET A 15 3.96 -4.25 -4.54
C MET A 15 5.19 -3.41 -4.17
N ILE A 16 6.13 -3.21 -5.10
CA ILE A 16 7.28 -2.31 -4.89
C ILE A 16 6.78 -0.87 -4.69
N GLY A 17 5.84 -0.41 -5.52
CA GLY A 17 5.22 0.91 -5.37
C GLY A 17 4.55 1.10 -4.01
N VAL A 18 3.79 0.10 -3.55
CA VAL A 18 3.18 0.10 -2.21
C VAL A 18 4.24 0.14 -1.11
N ALA A 19 5.33 -0.62 -1.25
CA ALA A 19 6.43 -0.62 -0.27
C ALA A 19 7.11 0.76 -0.17
N VAL A 20 7.37 1.41 -1.32
CA VAL A 20 7.92 2.78 -1.35
C VAL A 20 6.96 3.77 -0.71
N PHE A 21 5.67 3.68 -1.06
CA PHE A 21 4.63 4.53 -0.49
C PHE A 21 4.52 4.38 1.04
N CYS A 22 4.55 3.15 1.56
CA CYS A 22 4.64 2.88 3.00
C CYS A 22 5.88 3.52 3.63
N GLY A 23 7.03 3.45 2.96
CA GLY A 23 8.27 4.07 3.43
C GLY A 23 8.14 5.60 3.58
N ILE A 24 7.51 6.25 2.61
CA ILE A 24 7.24 7.71 2.66
C ILE A 24 6.29 8.02 3.82
N ILE A 25 5.17 7.30 3.93
CA ILE A 25 4.20 7.52 5.02
C ILE A 25 4.86 7.33 6.39
N TYR A 26 5.70 6.31 6.56
CA TYR A 26 6.42 6.09 7.80
C TYR A 26 7.39 7.24 8.13
N ALA A 27 8.13 7.74 7.13
CA ALA A 27 9.00 8.90 7.30
C ALA A 27 8.21 10.15 7.71
N THR A 28 7.08 10.42 7.04
CA THR A 28 6.19 11.55 7.36
C THR A 28 5.59 11.44 8.76
N ILE A 29 5.13 10.25 9.17
CA ILE A 29 4.61 10.01 10.53
C ILE A 29 5.70 10.29 11.57
N ARG A 30 6.94 9.86 11.31
CA ARG A 30 8.06 10.05 12.22
C ARG A 30 8.43 11.53 12.37
N GLU A 31 8.43 12.30 11.28
CA GLU A 31 8.65 13.76 11.31
C GLU A 31 7.53 14.47 12.09
N GLN A 32 6.27 14.13 11.79
CA GLN A 32 5.09 14.67 12.47
C GLN A 32 5.05 14.34 13.97
N ALA A 33 5.51 13.14 14.34
CA ALA A 33 5.65 12.73 15.74
C ALA A 33 6.78 13.50 16.45
N ALA A 34 7.88 13.80 15.74
CA ALA A 34 9.00 14.57 16.27
C ALA A 34 8.64 16.06 16.50
N GLU A 35 7.76 16.63 15.68
CA GLU A 35 7.24 18.00 15.86
C GLU A 35 6.24 18.12 17.03
N GLY A 36 5.83 17.01 17.65
CA GLY A 36 5.01 16.99 18.87
C GLY A 36 3.59 17.54 18.70
N LYS A 37 3.16 17.80 17.45
CA LYS A 37 1.94 18.55 17.12
C LYS A 37 0.96 17.75 16.25
N MET A 38 0.98 16.43 16.37
CA MET A 38 0.08 15.54 15.65
C MET A 38 -1.39 15.85 15.97
N ARG A 39 -2.11 16.50 15.05
CA ARG A 39 -3.52 16.85 15.26
C ARG A 39 -4.36 15.58 15.15
N THR A 40 -5.49 15.52 15.87
CA THR A 40 -6.41 14.37 15.81
C THR A 40 -6.84 14.03 14.38
N GLY A 41 -6.98 15.05 13.52
CA GLY A 41 -7.26 14.86 12.10
C GLY A 41 -6.16 14.13 11.32
N GLU A 42 -4.87 14.40 11.61
CA GLU A 42 -3.75 13.70 10.98
C GLU A 42 -3.70 12.23 11.40
N LYS A 43 -3.96 11.93 12.68
CA LYS A 43 -4.02 10.54 13.15
C LYS A 43 -5.07 9.73 12.41
N VAL A 44 -6.25 10.31 12.16
CA VAL A 44 -7.32 9.68 11.38
C VAL A 44 -6.91 9.52 9.92
N MET A 45 -6.27 10.53 9.33
CA MET A 45 -5.77 10.46 7.94
C MET A 45 -4.72 9.36 7.77
N PHE A 46 -3.70 9.30 8.63
CA PHE A 46 -2.70 8.24 8.60
C PHE A 46 -3.30 6.86 8.86
N GLY A 47 -4.25 6.75 9.78
CA GLY A 47 -5.01 5.51 10.00
C GLY A 47 -5.75 5.05 8.75
N ALA A 48 -6.45 5.95 8.06
CA ALA A 48 -7.17 5.64 6.83
C ALA A 48 -6.22 5.23 5.68
N ILE A 49 -5.06 5.88 5.57
CA ILE A 49 -4.03 5.53 4.58
C ILE A 49 -3.50 4.12 4.83
N ILE A 50 -3.13 3.80 6.08
CA ILE A 50 -2.64 2.45 6.44
C ILE A 50 -3.71 1.40 6.15
N MET A 51 -4.97 1.67 6.50
CA MET A 51 -6.08 0.76 6.26
C MET A 51 -6.29 0.53 4.75
N GLY A 52 -6.24 1.59 3.95
CA GLY A 52 -6.32 1.51 2.48
C GLY A 52 -5.20 0.68 1.88
N VAL A 53 -3.96 0.83 2.38
CA VAL A 53 -2.82 0.01 1.93
C VAL A 53 -3.04 -1.48 2.25
N VAL A 54 -3.48 -1.80 3.46
CA VAL A 54 -3.75 -3.20 3.85
C VAL A 54 -4.81 -3.82 2.95
N VAL A 55 -5.90 -3.10 2.69
CA VAL A 55 -6.96 -3.55 1.78
C VAL A 55 -6.40 -3.75 0.37
N ALA A 56 -5.63 -2.80 -0.16
CA ALA A 56 -5.03 -2.91 -1.49
C ALA A 56 -4.13 -4.16 -1.62
N ILE A 57 -3.34 -4.49 -0.60
CA ILE A 57 -2.49 -5.70 -0.59
C ILE A 57 -3.35 -6.97 -0.59
N ILE A 58 -4.41 -7.02 0.21
CA ILE A 58 -5.33 -8.17 0.26
C ILE A 58 -5.99 -8.39 -1.10
N PHE A 59 -6.49 -7.32 -1.73
CA PHE A 59 -7.10 -7.41 -3.06
C PHE A 59 -6.10 -7.82 -4.13
N GLY A 60 -4.87 -7.28 -4.10
CA GLY A 60 -3.81 -7.69 -5.02
C GLY A 60 -3.41 -9.17 -4.85
N ALA A 61 -3.29 -9.65 -3.60
CA ALA A 61 -3.00 -11.04 -3.31
C ALA A 61 -4.16 -11.97 -3.75
N ALA A 62 -5.41 -11.54 -3.54
CA ALA A 62 -6.58 -12.26 -4.02
C ALA A 62 -6.65 -12.34 -5.56
N GLN A 63 -6.24 -11.27 -6.26
CA GLN A 63 -6.13 -11.27 -7.73
C GLN A 63 -5.09 -12.27 -8.25
N MET A 64 -3.97 -12.44 -7.53
CA MET A 64 -2.99 -13.49 -7.86
C MET A 64 -3.54 -14.91 -7.65
N LEU A 65 -4.26 -15.15 -6.55
CA LEU A 65 -4.79 -16.47 -6.20
C LEU A 65 -5.90 -16.93 -7.17
N ASN A 66 -6.77 -16.02 -7.59
CA ASN A 66 -7.88 -16.33 -8.49
C ASN A 66 -7.46 -16.36 -9.99
N GLY A 67 -6.24 -15.96 -10.33
CA GLY A 67 -5.70 -16.01 -11.69
C GLY A 67 -6.37 -15.07 -12.72
N PHE A 68 -7.37 -14.29 -12.29
CA PHE A 68 -8.08 -13.31 -13.09
C PHE A 68 -7.86 -11.92 -12.50
N LEU A 69 -6.96 -11.15 -13.13
CA LEU A 69 -7.24 -9.73 -13.30
C LEU A 69 -8.38 -9.69 -14.34
N PHE A 70 -9.58 -9.32 -13.89
CA PHE A 70 -10.80 -9.01 -14.65
C PHE A 70 -10.84 -9.43 -16.14
#